data_AF-F0IWC2-F1
#
_entry.id   AF-F0IWC2-F1
#
_cell.length_a   1.000
_cell.length_b   1.000
_cell.length_c   1.000
_cell.angle_alpha   90.00
_cell.angle_beta   90.00
_cell.angle_gamma   90.00
#
_symmetry.space_group_name_H-M   'P 1'
#
loop_
_entity.id
_entity.type
_entity.pdbx_description
1 polymer ?
#
loop_
_entity_poly.entity_id
_entity_poly.type
_entity_poly.pdbx_seq_one_letter_code
_entity_poly.pdbx_strand_id
1 'polypeptide(L)' 'MTTCVIKIIGTKLTATFDYAPWFESGFTSGQQMNFFEYKHLGKQPANEKELEQFKAMEAFQRKYKSTIVNKRLSLVLYQ' A
#
# COMPACT_ATOMS: atom_id res chain seq x y z
N MET A 1 11.24 3.87 -0.93
CA MET A 1 10.52 4.35 0.26
C MET A 1 9.81 3.16 0.89
N THR A 2 9.94 2.99 2.20
CA THR A 2 9.23 1.95 2.94
C THR A 2 7.88 2.50 3.37
N THR A 3 6.80 1.77 3.11
CA THR A 3 5.44 2.10 3.54
C THR A 3 5.02 1.14 4.65
N CYS A 4 4.46 1.66 5.73
CA CYS A 4 3.79 0.88 6.76
C CYS A 4 2.30 1.21 6.71
N VAL A 5 1.46 0.19 6.53
CA VAL A 5 0.01 0.32 6.63
C VAL A 5 -0.41 -0.27 7.96
N ILE A 6 -0.95 0.58 8.83
CA ILE A 6 -1.48 0.20 10.13
C ILE A 6 -3.00 0.15 10.03
N LYS A 7 -3.57 -1.01 10.32
CA LYS A 7 -5.02 -1.20 10.40
C LYS A 7 -5.40 -1.52 11.84
N ILE A 8 -6.34 -0.75 12.39
CA ILE A 8 -6.91 -0.96 13.72
C ILE A 8 -8.40 -1.27 13.56
N ILE A 9 -8.84 -2.43 14.08
CA ILE A 9 -10.25 -2.84 14.10
C ILE A 9 -10.57 -3.29 15.52
N GLY A 10 -11.39 -2.53 16.23
CA GLY A 10 -11.57 -2.72 17.68
C GLY A 10 -10.24 -2.61 18.41
N THR A 11 -9.86 -3.65 19.15
CA THR A 11 -8.58 -3.75 19.85
C THR A 11 -7.46 -4.43 19.04
N LYS A 12 -7.76 -4.89 17.81
CA LYS A 12 -6.80 -5.61 16.98
C LYS A 12 -6.00 -4.65 16.10
N LEU A 13 -4.68 -4.65 16.27
CA LEU A 13 -3.72 -3.95 15.41
C LEU A 13 -3.09 -4.92 14.41
N THR A 14 -2.99 -4.50 13.15
CA THR A 14 -2.22 -5.20 12.11
C THR A 14 -1.35 -4.20 11.39
N ALA A 15 -0.06 -4.50 11.27
CA ALA A 15 0.90 -3.70 10.51
C ALA A 15 1.41 -4.52 9.33
N THR A 16 1.35 -3.95 8.14
CA THR A 16 1.93 -4.53 6.93
C THR A 16 2.95 -3.56 6.35
N PHE A 17 4.14 -4.08 6.03
CA PHE A 17 5.22 -3.30 5.45
C PHE A 17 5.37 -3.66 3.99
N ASP A 18 5.47 -2.64 3.16
CA ASP A 18 5.73 -2.76 1.72
C ASP A 18 6.88 -1.80 1.35
N TYR A 19 7.54 -2.09 0.23
CA TYR A 19 8.58 -1.24 -0.31
C TYR A 19 8.34 -0.94 -1.79
N ALA A 20 8.46 0.33 -2.15
CA ALA A 20 8.64 0.77 -3.54
C ALA A 20 9.41 2.11 -3.58
N PRO A 21 10.29 2.34 -4.56
CA PRO A 21 10.99 3.61 -4.73
C PRO A 21 10.07 4.65 -5.38
N TRP A 22 9.01 5.08 -4.68
CA TRP A 22 8.02 6.02 -5.22
C TRP A 22 8.61 7.35 -5.72
N PHE A 23 9.72 7.82 -5.13
CA PHE A 23 10.42 9.01 -5.62
C PHE A 23 10.98 8.86 -7.04
N GLU A 24 11.27 7.64 -7.47
CA GLU A 24 11.78 7.32 -8.82
C GLU A 24 10.65 6.97 -9.79
N SER A 25 9.40 6.92 -9.31
CA SER A 25 8.26 6.43 -10.09
C SER A 25 7.68 7.46 -11.07
N GLY A 26 8.00 8.75 -10.88
CA GLY A 26 7.36 9.85 -11.60
C GLY A 26 5.93 10.18 -11.16
N PHE A 27 5.33 9.40 -10.24
CA PHE A 27 4.02 9.71 -9.67
C PHE A 27 4.12 10.75 -8.55
N THR A 28 3.30 11.78 -8.65
CA THR A 28 3.15 12.83 -7.63
C THR A 28 2.59 12.28 -6.31
N SER A 29 2.79 13.02 -5.22
CA SER A 29 2.22 12.68 -3.90
C SER A 29 0.69 12.57 -3.92
N GLY A 30 0.00 13.43 -4.68
CA GLY A 30 -1.45 13.35 -4.86
C GLY A 30 -1.91 12.06 -5.55
N GLN A 31 -1.19 11.63 -6.59
CA GLN A 31 -1.46 10.34 -7.26
C GLN A 31 -1.19 9.15 -6.34
N GLN A 32 -0.13 9.22 -5.52
CA GLN A 32 0.17 8.21 -4.51
C GLN A 32 -0.93 8.11 -3.45
N MET A 33 -1.48 9.23 -3.00
CA MET A 33 -2.62 9.26 -2.08
C MET A 33 -3.87 8.65 -2.72
N ASN A 34 -4.23 9.07 -3.94
CA ASN A 34 -5.37 8.50 -4.66
C ASN A 34 -5.25 6.98 -4.84
N PHE A 35 -4.05 6.48 -5.15
CA PHE A 35 -3.79 5.05 -5.27
C PHE A 35 -3.91 4.33 -3.91
N PHE A 36 -3.45 4.94 -2.83
CA PHE A 36 -3.64 4.39 -1.48
C PHE A 36 -5.12 4.25 -1.11
N GLU A 37 -5.92 5.29 -1.36
CA GLU A 37 -7.37 5.27 -1.13
C GLU A 37 -8.08 4.21 -1.98
N TYR A 38 -7.67 4.06 -3.25
CA TYR A 38 -8.18 3.03 -4.15
C TYR A 38 -7.90 1.63 -3.60
N LYS A 39 -6.65 1.36 -3.22
CA LYS A 39 -6.19 0.03 -2.79
C LYS A 39 -6.72 -0.38 -1.40
N HIS A 40 -6.85 0.57 -0.48
CA HIS A 40 -7.10 0.25 0.94
C HIS A 40 -8.44 0.77 1.48
N LEU A 41 -9.02 1.82 0.88
CA LEU A 41 -10.22 2.49 1.39
C LEU A 41 -11.44 2.35 0.46
N GLY A 42 -11.30 1.67 -0.68
CA GLY A 42 -12.40 1.39 -1.60
C GLY A 42 -12.80 2.57 -2.50
N LYS A 43 -11.93 3.57 -2.65
CA LYS A 43 -12.14 4.66 -3.61
C LYS A 43 -12.31 4.09 -5.01
N GLN A 44 -13.33 4.56 -5.73
CA GLN A 44 -13.49 4.27 -7.15
C GLN A 44 -12.65 5.27 -7.97
N PRO A 45 -12.02 4.84 -9.07
CA PRO A 45 -11.35 5.77 -9.99
C PRO A 45 -12.37 6.75 -10.56
N ALA A 46 -11.97 8.01 -10.73
CA ALA A 46 -12.84 9.05 -11.29
C ALA A 46 -13.13 8.82 -12.78
N ASN A 47 -12.24 8.12 -13.49
CA ASN A 47 -12.35 7.79 -14.91
C ASN A 47 -11.37 6.67 -15.30
N GLU A 48 -11.46 6.21 -16.54
CA GLU A 48 -10.60 5.17 -17.10
C GLU A 48 -9.10 5.53 -17.07
N LYS A 49 -8.75 6.81 -17.30
CA LYS A 49 -7.35 7.26 -17.25
C LYS A 49 -6.76 7.09 -15.85
N GLU A 50 -7.52 7.41 -14.81
CA GLU A 50 -7.08 7.20 -13.42
C GLU A 50 -7.00 5.70 -13.08
N LEU A 51 -7.91 4.88 -13.58
CA LEU A 51 -7.84 3.42 -13.42
C LEU A 51 -6.57 2.84 -14.04
N GLU A 52 -6.22 3.24 -15.26
CA GLU A 52 -4.97 2.80 -15.92
C GLU A 52 -3.73 3.29 -15.17
N GLN A 53 -3.78 4.50 -14.61
CA GLN A 53 -2.72 4.99 -13.72
C GLN A 53 -2.57 4.09 -12.49
N PHE A 54 -3.67 3.69 -11.83
CA PHE A 54 -3.60 2.78 -10.69
C PHE A 54 -3.01 1.41 -11.05
N LYS A 55 -3.35 0.86 -12.23
CA LYS A 55 -2.74 -0.39 -12.72
C LYS A 55 -1.22 -0.25 -12.92
N ALA A 56 -0.77 0.88 -13.49
CA ALA A 56 0.66 1.17 -13.65
C ALA A 56 1.38 1.29 -12.29
N MET A 57 0.75 1.94 -11.31
CA MET A 57 1.29 2.06 -9.95
C MET A 57 1.37 0.71 -9.24
N GLU A 58 0.39 -0.16 -9.43
CA GLU A 58 0.42 -1.51 -8.87
C GLU A 58 1.53 -2.36 -9.49
N ALA A 59 1.70 -2.29 -10.82
CA ALA A 59 2.78 -2.96 -11.53
C ALA A 59 4.15 -2.46 -11.06
N PHE A 60 4.30 -1.13 -10.90
CA PHE A 60 5.49 -0.52 -10.34
C PHE A 60 5.77 -1.06 -8.93
N GLN A 61 4.79 -1.04 -8.03
CA GLN A 61 4.96 -1.55 -6.67
C GLN A 61 5.34 -3.04 -6.66
N ARG A 62 4.71 -3.86 -7.53
CA ARG A 62 4.97 -5.30 -7.63
C ARG A 62 6.41 -5.63 -8.03
N LYS A 63 7.00 -4.84 -8.93
CA LYS A 63 8.41 -4.98 -9.34
C LYS A 63 9.38 -4.90 -8.17
N TYR A 64 9.07 -4.07 -7.17
CA TYR A 64 9.92 -3.83 -6.00
C TYR A 64 9.48 -4.57 -4.74
N LYS A 65 8.31 -5.24 -4.76
CA LYS A 65 7.96 -6.26 -3.77
C LYS A 65 8.87 -7.48 -3.94
N SER A 66 10.08 -7.38 -3.40
CA SER A 66 10.86 -8.55 -3.01
C SER A 66 9.98 -9.42 -2.11
N THR A 67 10.03 -10.74 -2.30
CA THR A 67 9.35 -11.76 -1.51
C THR A 67 9.71 -11.61 -0.02
N ILE A 68 9.08 -10.67 0.67
CA ILE A 68 9.09 -10.63 2.13
C ILE A 68 8.14 -11.75 2.55
N VAL A 69 8.74 -12.90 2.84
CA VAL A 69 8.09 -14.00 3.54
C VAL A 69 7.36 -13.37 4.74
N ASN A 70 6.03 -13.49 4.76
CA ASN A 70 5.18 -13.04 5.86
C ASN A 70 5.64 -13.72 7.15
N LYS A 71 6.62 -13.14 7.85
CA LYS A 71 6.91 -13.48 9.24
C LYS A 71 5.79 -12.83 10.03
N ARG A 72 4.73 -13.60 10.28
CA ARG A 72 3.62 -13.24 11.16
C ARG A 72 4.22 -12.92 12.54
N LEU A 73 4.54 -11.65 12.79
CA LEU A 73 4.84 -11.17 14.12
C LEU A 73 3.51 -11.01 14.85
N SER A 74 3.02 -12.10 15.43
CA SER A 74 1.99 -12.03 16.46
C SER A 74 2.65 -11.52 17.73
N LEU A 75 2.49 -10.22 18.03
CA LEU A 75 2.69 -9.74 19.40
C LEU A 75 1.53 -10.30 20.23
N VAL A 76 1.79 -11.32 21.03
CA VAL A 76 0.93 -11.68 22.15
C VAL A 76 1.26 -10.68 23.26
N LEU A 77 0.41 -9.67 23.44
CA LEU A 77 0.42 -8.86 24.65
C LEU A 77 -0.11 -9.75 25.77
N TYR A 78 0.79 -10.22 26.63
CA TYR A 78 0.41 -10.90 27.86
C TYR A 78 -0.34 -9.91 28.75
N GLN A 79 -1.56 -10.29 29.15
CA GLN A 79 -2.22 -9.83 30.37
C GLN A 79 -1.97 -10.87 31.46
#